data_AF-A0A3D2EK91-F1
#
_entry.id   AF-A0A3D2EK91-F1
#
_cell.length_a   1.000
_cell.length_b   1.000
_cell.length_c   1.000
_cell.angle_alpha   90.00
_cell.angle_beta   90.00
_cell.angle_gamma   90.00
#
_symmetry.space_group_name_H-M   'P 1'
#
loop_
_entity.id
_entity.type
_entity.pdbx_description
1 polymer ?
#
loop_
_entity_poly.entity_id
_entity_poly.type
_entity_poly.pdbx_seq_one_letter_code
_entity_poly.pdbx_strand_id
1 'polypeptide(L)'
;MIDAVSRMVPGVLGNEDSGETESFSNYLLEYPQYSRPEEWNGQKVPEVLLSGNHEKVEEWRLTQSLERTKELRPDLYEKWAAENQDYFERLRRREARKRQKEERRLRKAQEMSHIN
;
A
#
# COMPACT_ATOMS: atom_id res chain seq x y z
N MET A 1 -25.47 8.61 15.04
CA MET A 1 -26.29 7.98 13.99
C MET A 1 -26.63 8.96 12.87
N ILE A 2 -27.18 10.15 13.19
CA ILE A 2 -27.53 11.16 12.18
C ILE A 2 -26.31 11.61 11.37
N ASP A 3 -25.18 11.91 12.04
CA ASP A 3 -23.95 12.38 11.39
C ASP A 3 -23.45 11.45 10.25
N ALA A 4 -23.31 10.16 10.53
CA ALA A 4 -22.86 9.17 9.53
C ALA A 4 -23.80 9.07 8.31
N VAL A 5 -25.12 9.14 8.54
CA VAL A 5 -26.10 9.09 7.44
C VAL A 5 -26.10 10.39 6.64
N SER A 6 -25.97 11.54 7.31
CA SER A 6 -25.91 12.85 6.66
C SER A 6 -24.72 12.98 5.71
N ARG A 7 -23.57 12.36 6.01
CA ARG A 7 -22.37 12.38 5.13
C ARG A 7 -22.58 11.65 3.79
N MET A 8 -23.56 10.74 3.72
CA MET A 8 -23.90 10.03 2.48
C MET A 8 -24.84 10.83 1.56
N VAL A 9 -25.33 11.99 2.01
CA VAL A 9 -26.25 12.83 1.21
C VAL A 9 -25.44 13.68 0.21
N PRO A 10 -25.76 13.64 -1.10
CA PRO A 10 -25.07 14.45 -2.10
C PRO A 10 -25.04 15.94 -1.74
N GLY A 11 -23.88 16.57 -1.89
CA GLY A 11 -23.65 17.98 -1.58
C GLY A 11 -23.32 18.29 -0.11
N VAL A 12 -23.33 17.29 0.79
CA VAL A 12 -22.88 17.48 2.19
C VAL A 12 -21.36 17.40 2.31
N LEU A 13 -20.72 16.46 1.60
CA LEU A 13 -19.26 16.42 1.49
C LEU A 13 -18.81 17.33 0.36
N GLY A 14 -17.86 18.23 0.64
CA GLY A 14 -17.31 19.16 -0.36
C GLY A 14 -16.43 18.49 -1.43
N ASN A 15 -16.05 17.23 -1.23
CA ASN A 15 -15.35 16.40 -2.19
C ASN A 15 -15.95 14.98 -2.16
N GLU A 16 -16.50 14.54 -3.29
CA GLU A 16 -17.18 13.25 -3.42
C GLU A 16 -16.21 12.06 -3.21
N ASP A 17 -14.94 12.21 -3.61
CA ASP A 17 -13.89 11.18 -3.46
C ASP A 17 -13.57 10.86 -1.99
N SER A 18 -13.95 11.75 -1.07
CA SER A 18 -13.68 11.59 0.37
C SER A 18 -14.50 10.47 0.99
N GLY A 19 -15.68 10.16 0.45
CA GLY A 19 -16.49 9.03 0.91
C GLY A 19 -16.01 7.69 0.34
N GLU A 20 -15.44 7.69 -0.86
CA GLU A 20 -14.98 6.46 -1.53
C GLU A 20 -13.66 5.93 -0.92
N THR A 21 -12.80 6.84 -0.45
CA THR A 21 -11.48 6.51 0.12
C THR A 21 -11.48 6.40 1.64
N GLU A 22 -12.65 6.31 2.27
CA GLU A 22 -12.79 6.21 3.73
C GLU A 22 -12.52 4.78 4.23
N SER A 23 -11.99 4.66 5.45
CA SER A 23 -11.78 3.38 6.11
C SER A 23 -13.02 2.49 6.01
N PHE A 24 -12.81 1.18 5.82
CA PHE A 24 -13.84 0.14 5.68
C PHE A 24 -14.58 0.09 4.35
N SER A 25 -14.40 1.06 3.42
CA SER A 25 -15.06 1.02 2.10
C SER A 25 -14.69 -0.21 1.27
N ASN A 26 -13.51 -0.78 1.52
CA ASN A 26 -12.97 -1.98 0.88
C ASN A 26 -12.47 -3.02 1.90
N TYR A 27 -13.02 -3.06 3.11
CA TYR A 27 -12.52 -3.91 4.21
C TYR A 27 -11.05 -3.65 4.63
N LEU A 28 -10.47 -2.50 4.28
CA LEU A 28 -9.16 -2.09 4.79
C LEU A 28 -9.27 -0.88 5.72
N LEU A 29 -8.35 -0.80 6.68
CA LEU A 29 -8.07 0.41 7.44
C LEU A 29 -7.27 1.38 6.57
N GLU A 30 -7.47 2.69 6.77
CA GLU A 30 -6.68 3.70 6.08
C GLU A 30 -5.17 3.58 6.35
N TYR A 31 -4.39 3.95 5.33
CA TYR A 31 -2.95 4.10 5.42
C TYR A 31 -2.56 5.31 6.28
N PRO A 32 -1.33 5.34 6.84
CA PRO A 32 -0.89 6.48 7.63
C PRO A 32 -0.79 7.75 6.78
N GLN A 33 -1.36 8.83 7.29
CA GLN A 33 -1.41 10.13 6.64
C GLN A 33 -0.29 11.03 7.17
N TYR A 34 0.32 11.78 6.26
CA TYR A 34 1.40 12.72 6.55
C TYR A 34 1.06 14.10 6.01
N SER A 35 1.49 15.13 6.74
CA SER A 35 1.38 16.52 6.32
C SER A 35 2.65 17.27 6.72
N ARG A 36 2.75 18.53 6.32
CA ARG A 36 3.91 19.38 6.64
C ARG A 36 4.04 19.59 8.15
N PRO A 37 5.27 19.71 8.68
CA PRO A 37 6.57 19.67 8.00
C PRO A 37 7.08 18.25 7.65
N GLU A 38 8.07 18.15 6.77
CA GLU A 38 8.66 16.86 6.33
C GLU A 38 9.36 16.08 7.46
N GLU A 39 9.83 16.79 8.49
CA GLU A 39 10.37 16.18 9.71
C GLU A 39 9.71 16.83 10.92
N TRP A 40 9.16 15.99 11.80
CA TRP A 40 8.52 16.43 13.03
C TRP A 40 8.95 15.51 14.18
N ASN A 41 9.50 16.10 15.25
CA ASN A 41 10.01 15.37 16.41
C ASN A 41 11.00 14.23 16.06
N GLY A 42 11.86 14.45 15.07
CA GLY A 42 12.84 13.45 14.59
C GLY A 42 12.23 12.32 13.75
N GLN A 43 10.93 12.37 13.45
CA GLN A 43 10.26 11.46 12.53
C GLN A 43 10.13 12.10 11.16
N LYS A 44 10.61 11.40 10.13
CA LYS A 44 10.57 11.86 8.74
C LYS A 44 9.40 11.27 7.98
N VAL A 45 8.83 12.05 7.08
CA VAL A 45 7.89 11.56 6.08
C VAL A 45 8.60 10.52 5.21
N PRO A 46 7.98 9.35 4.92
CA PRO A 46 8.55 8.35 4.03
C PRO A 46 8.96 8.95 2.68
N GLU A 47 10.18 8.69 2.22
CA GLU A 47 10.73 9.28 0.99
C GLU A 47 9.86 9.00 -0.25
N VAL A 48 9.16 7.85 -0.27
CA VAL A 48 8.22 7.51 -1.35
C VAL A 48 7.10 8.54 -1.49
N LEU A 49 6.62 9.12 -0.38
CA LEU A 49 5.59 10.16 -0.38
C LEU A 49 6.13 11.52 -0.86
N LEU A 50 7.45 11.72 -0.78
CA LEU A 50 8.13 12.93 -1.28
C LEU A 50 8.60 12.77 -2.74
N SER A 51 8.52 11.57 -3.30
CA SER A 51 9.13 11.24 -4.61
C SER A 51 8.38 11.79 -5.84
N GLY A 52 7.14 12.26 -5.66
CA GLY A 52 6.24 12.65 -6.76
C GLY A 52 5.79 11.48 -7.66
N ASN A 53 6.18 10.24 -7.35
CA ASN A 53 5.81 9.07 -8.14
C ASN A 53 4.48 8.49 -7.65
N HIS A 54 3.39 8.88 -8.31
CA HIS A 54 2.03 8.45 -7.94
C HIS A 54 1.87 6.93 -7.89
N GLU A 55 2.43 6.17 -8.82
CA GLU A 55 2.33 4.70 -8.83
C GLU A 55 2.98 4.08 -7.59
N LYS A 56 4.17 4.56 -7.21
CA LYS A 56 4.86 4.09 -5.99
C LYS A 56 4.15 4.52 -4.72
N VAL A 57 3.54 5.71 -4.72
CA VAL A 57 2.75 6.21 -3.60
C VAL A 57 1.53 5.33 -3.38
N GLU A 58 0.77 5.00 -4.44
CA GLU A 58 -0.39 4.12 -4.34
C GLU A 58 -0.01 2.70 -3.90
N GLU A 59 1.08 2.15 -4.44
CA GLU A 59 1.61 0.85 -4.00
C GLU A 59 1.95 0.85 -2.50
N TRP A 60 2.60 1.93 -2.03
CA TRP A 60 2.96 2.09 -0.63
C TRP A 60 1.72 2.25 0.27
N ARG A 61 0.75 3.07 -0.15
CA ARG A 61 -0.53 3.28 0.56
C ARG A 61 -1.27 1.96 0.77
N LEU A 62 -1.44 1.19 -0.30
CA LEU A 62 -2.08 -0.12 -0.24
C LEU A 62 -1.31 -1.07 0.70
N THR A 63 0.02 -1.09 0.61
CA THR A 63 0.85 -1.96 1.46
C THR A 63 0.68 -1.63 2.94
N GLN A 64 0.76 -0.34 3.32
CA GLN A 64 0.58 0.09 4.71
C GLN A 64 -0.84 -0.18 5.23
N SER A 65 -1.84 0.03 4.38
CA SER A 65 -3.24 -0.28 4.68
C SER A 65 -3.43 -1.77 4.96
N LEU A 66 -2.85 -2.65 4.14
CA LEU A 66 -2.89 -4.11 4.33
C LEU A 66 -2.18 -4.55 5.61
N GLU A 67 -0.98 -4.04 5.86
CA GLU A 67 -0.19 -4.36 7.07
C GLU A 67 -0.97 -3.96 8.34
N ARG A 68 -1.47 -2.72 8.38
CA ARG A 68 -2.24 -2.20 9.51
C ARG A 68 -3.53 -2.98 9.72
N THR A 69 -4.24 -3.32 8.64
CA THR A 69 -5.49 -4.10 8.72
C THR A 69 -5.20 -5.51 9.22
N LYS A 70 -4.16 -6.17 8.71
CA LYS A 70 -3.78 -7.51 9.15
C LYS A 70 -3.43 -7.57 10.63
N GLU A 71 -2.74 -6.55 11.14
CA GLU A 71 -2.34 -6.46 12.54
C GLU A 71 -3.52 -6.13 13.47
N LEU A 72 -4.33 -5.12 13.12
CA LEU A 72 -5.34 -4.57 14.03
C LEU A 72 -6.75 -5.17 13.82
N ARG A 73 -7.05 -5.65 12.62
CA ARG A 73 -8.38 -6.16 12.20
C ARG A 73 -8.24 -7.35 11.25
N PRO A 74 -7.70 -8.48 11.73
CA PRO A 74 -7.51 -9.68 10.90
C PRO A 74 -8.82 -10.18 10.27
N ASP A 75 -9.96 -9.96 10.94
CA ASP A 75 -11.30 -10.28 10.43
C ASP A 75 -11.66 -9.53 9.13
N LEU A 76 -11.21 -8.29 9.00
CA LEU A 76 -11.40 -7.50 7.79
C LEU A 76 -10.38 -7.88 6.71
N TYR A 77 -9.14 -8.13 7.12
CA TYR A 77 -8.09 -8.59 6.22
C TYR A 77 -8.48 -9.90 5.52
N GLU A 78 -9.07 -10.86 6.24
CA GLU A 78 -9.56 -12.11 5.66
C GLU A 78 -10.64 -11.89 4.60
N LYS A 79 -11.57 -10.95 4.83
CA LYS A 79 -12.61 -10.59 3.84
C LYS A 79 -11.98 -9.96 2.60
N TRP A 80 -11.09 -8.99 2.78
CA TRP A 80 -10.37 -8.38 1.66
C TRP A 80 -9.58 -9.42 0.87
N ALA A 81 -8.86 -10.32 1.56
CA ALA A 81 -8.05 -11.34 0.93
C ALA A 81 -8.89 -12.37 0.15
N ALA A 82 -10.08 -12.70 0.65
CA ALA A 82 -11.02 -13.57 -0.04
C ALA A 82 -11.52 -12.95 -1.36
N GLU A 83 -11.76 -11.64 -1.39
CA GLU A 83 -12.23 -10.91 -2.57
C GLU A 83 -11.10 -10.54 -3.56
N ASN A 84 -9.84 -10.51 -3.12
CA ASN A 84 -8.69 -10.03 -3.90
C ASN A 84 -7.61 -11.11 -4.14
N GLN A 85 -8.02 -12.32 -4.55
CA GLN A 85 -7.08 -13.43 -4.78
C GLN A 85 -6.05 -13.14 -5.88
N ASP A 86 -6.47 -12.38 -6.90
CA ASP A 86 -5.67 -11.93 -8.03
C ASP A 86 -4.47 -11.07 -7.59
N TYR A 87 -4.61 -10.28 -6.52
CA TYR A 87 -3.52 -9.50 -5.93
C TYR A 87 -2.38 -10.43 -5.50
N PHE A 88 -2.69 -11.51 -4.76
CA PHE A 88 -1.66 -12.44 -4.30
C PHE A 88 -1.03 -13.22 -5.46
N GLU A 89 -1.78 -13.52 -6.51
CA GLU A 89 -1.21 -14.11 -7.74
C GLU A 89 -0.21 -13.18 -8.40
N ARG A 90 -0.55 -11.90 -8.58
CA ARG A 90 0.35 -10.89 -9.13
C ARG A 90 1.58 -10.73 -8.27
N LEU A 91 1.41 -10.69 -6.94
CA LEU A 91 2.50 -10.56 -5.99
C LEU A 91 3.49 -11.73 -6.11
N ARG A 92 2.99 -12.98 -6.06
CA ARG A 92 3.80 -14.19 -6.26
C ARG A 92 4.55 -14.16 -7.58
N ARG A 93 3.90 -13.77 -8.68
CA ARG A 93 4.55 -13.64 -10.01
C ARG A 93 5.66 -12.59 -10.00
N ARG A 94 5.44 -11.44 -9.36
CA ARG A 94 6.46 -10.37 -9.25
C ARG A 94 7.65 -10.80 -8.42
N GLU A 95 7.42 -11.49 -7.29
CA GLU A 95 8.47 -12.04 -6.44
C GLU A 95 9.30 -13.10 -7.16
N ALA A 96 8.66 -14.05 -7.85
CA ALA A 96 9.34 -15.06 -8.64
C ALA A 96 10.24 -14.42 -9.72
N ARG A 97 9.75 -13.39 -10.42
CA ARG A 97 10.54 -12.63 -11.40
C ARG A 97 11.74 -11.91 -10.76
N LYS A 98 11.55 -11.28 -9.60
CA LYS A 98 12.63 -10.63 -8.84
C LYS A 98 13.71 -11.65 -8.46
N ARG A 99 13.32 -12.79 -7.89
CA ARG A 99 14.22 -13.88 -7.49
C ARG A 99 15.04 -14.42 -8.67
N GLN A 100 14.38 -14.72 -9.80
CA GLN A 100 15.08 -15.19 -11.01
C GLN A 100 16.10 -14.17 -11.53
N LYS A 101 15.77 -12.87 -11.47
CA LYS A 101 16.68 -11.80 -11.90
C LYS A 101 17.91 -11.70 -10.99
N GLU A 102 17.71 -11.88 -9.68
CA GLU A 102 18.77 -11.88 -8.68
C GLU A 102 19.68 -13.11 -8.83
N GLU A 103 19.12 -14.31 -8.95
CA GLU A 103 19.87 -15.55 -9.20
C GLU A 103 20.73 -15.44 -10.47
N ARG A 104 20.16 -14.89 -11.56
CA ARG A 104 20.92 -14.62 -12.80
C ARG A 104 22.06 -13.63 -12.59
N ARG A 105 21.86 -12.59 -11.78
CA ARG A 105 22.89 -11.59 -11.46
C ARG A 105 24.03 -12.21 -10.65
N LEU A 106 23.70 -13.03 -9.65
CA LEU A 106 24.67 -13.74 -8.81
C LEU A 106 25.50 -14.73 -9.63
N ARG A 107 24.85 -15.53 -10.48
CA ARG A 107 25.53 -16.48 -11.37
C ARG A 107 26.53 -15.77 -12.30
N LYS A 108 26.13 -14.67 -12.93
CA LYS A 108 27.03 -13.87 -13.78
C LYS A 108 28.22 -13.28 -12.99
N ALA A 109 27.97 -12.83 -11.75
CA ALA A 109 29.04 -12.30 -10.90
C ALA A 109 30.06 -13.39 -10.50
N GLN A 110 29.58 -14.60 -10.20
CA GLN A 110 30.43 -15.77 -9.92
C GLN A 110 31.26 -16.17 -11.15
N GLU A 111 30.64 -16.25 -12.33
CA GLU A 111 31.33 -16.56 -13.58
C GLU A 111 32.42 -15.52 -13.92
N MET A 112 32.18 -14.22 -13.70
CA MET A 112 33.20 -13.18 -13.91
C MET A 112 34.34 -13.21 -12.89
N SER A 113 34.10 -13.68 -11.66
CA SER A 113 35.14 -13.80 -10.63
C SER A 113 36.12 -14.94 -10.87
N HIS A 114 35.78 -15.92 -11.71
CA HIS A 114 36.64 -17.05 -12.06
C HIS A 114 37.47 -16.83 -13.34
N ILE A 115 37.31 -15.67 -14.01
CA ILE A 115 38.01 -15.32 -15.26
C ILE A 115 39.20 -14.37 -15.03
N ASN A 116 39.35 -13.81 -13.82
CA ASN A 116 40.52 -13.04 -13.38
C ASN A 116 41.41 -13.85 -12.44
#